data_AF-A0A5C6M1P2-F1
#
_entry.id   AF-A0A5C6M1P2-F1
#
_cell.length_a   1.000
_cell.length_b   1.000
_cell.length_c   1.000
_cell.angle_alpha   90.00
_cell.angle_beta   90.00
_cell.angle_gamma   90.00
#
_symmetry.space_group_name_H-M   'P 1'
#
loop_
_entity.id
_entity.type
_entity.pdbx_description
1 polymer ?
#
loop_
_entity_poly.entity_id
_entity_poly.type
_entity_poly.pdbx_seq_one_letter_code
_entity_poly.pdbx_strand_id
1 'polypeptide(L)'
;MRKLKINLKHCYGIKSLKYDFDFSTKKTYSIYAPNGSMKTSFAKTFQDFSLDEPSEDLVFSERTTIREIKDENDKDLDKEQIFVIKPYDESFYSDKVSTLLVNKGLKDNYDEIHRELDLKKEELLKLLSRPSGIKKNDDIQNEICRAFFKSDFFEVLEVTEIKILNDDNAELSSIVYSKIFNEKVIEFLEKPNINSQIKEYIEKFNELLESSPYLNKKFNHSNASTIQKTLKENGFFGANHSINLLGVLNF
;
A
#
# COMPACT_ATOMS: atom_id res chain seq x y z
N MET A 1 -15.83 24.29 19.96
CA MET A 1 -16.84 24.13 21.04
C MET A 1 -16.54 25.11 22.15
N ARG A 2 -17.50 26.00 22.44
CA ARG A 2 -17.42 26.98 23.54
C ARG A 2 -18.27 26.57 24.73
N LYS A 3 -19.36 25.84 24.51
CA LYS A 3 -20.22 25.33 25.59
C LYS A 3 -20.58 23.87 25.35
N LEU A 4 -20.69 23.10 26.42
CA LEU A 4 -21.20 21.73 26.40
C LEU A 4 -22.39 21.65 27.36
N LYS A 5 -23.57 21.43 26.82
CA LYS A 5 -24.80 21.26 27.60
C LYS A 5 -25.01 19.77 27.83
N ILE A 6 -25.15 19.38 29.10
CA ILE A 6 -25.44 18.00 29.46
C ILE A 6 -26.78 17.91 30.18
N ASN A 7 -27.55 16.88 29.84
CA ASN A 7 -28.74 16.48 30.57
C ASN A 7 -28.76 14.95 30.66
N LEU A 8 -28.33 14.44 31.82
CA LEU A 8 -28.19 13.02 32.11
C LEU A 8 -29.20 12.63 33.20
N LYS A 9 -30.00 11.58 32.95
CA LYS A 9 -30.97 11.05 33.91
C LYS A 9 -30.98 9.53 33.84
N HIS A 10 -30.84 8.88 34.99
CA HIS A 10 -30.78 7.42 35.12
C HIS A 10 -29.67 6.75 34.28
N CYS A 11 -28.54 7.43 34.06
CA CYS A 11 -27.35 6.82 33.43
C CYS A 11 -26.45 6.24 34.52
N TYR A 12 -26.35 4.90 34.63
CA TYR A 12 -25.51 4.20 35.61
C TYR A 12 -25.65 4.73 37.05
N GLY A 13 -26.88 5.03 37.48
CA GLY A 13 -27.18 5.53 38.84
C GLY A 13 -27.14 7.06 39.02
N ILE A 14 -26.84 7.84 37.97
CA ILE A 14 -27.01 9.30 38.01
C ILE A 14 -28.51 9.62 38.08
N LYS A 15 -29.01 10.11 39.22
CA LYS A 15 -30.44 10.43 39.38
C LYS A 15 -30.92 11.50 38.40
N SER A 16 -30.20 12.61 38.32
CA SER A 16 -30.41 13.71 37.38
C SER A 16 -29.21 14.64 37.46
N LEU A 17 -28.62 14.99 36.31
CA LEU A 17 -27.52 15.95 36.20
C LEU A 17 -27.77 16.80 34.97
N LYS A 18 -28.11 18.07 35.18
CA LYS A 18 -28.23 19.07 34.13
C LYS A 18 -27.24 20.19 34.41
N TYR A 19 -26.30 20.39 33.50
CA TYR A 19 -25.23 21.37 33.67
C TYR A 19 -24.70 21.86 32.32
N ASP A 20 -24.34 23.14 32.26
CA ASP A 20 -23.75 23.75 31.07
C ASP A 20 -22.29 24.09 31.38
N PHE A 21 -21.36 23.35 30.78
CA PHE A 21 -19.93 23.63 30.88
C PHE A 21 -19.56 24.74 29.91
N ASP A 22 -18.98 25.83 30.43
CA ASP A 22 -18.47 26.94 29.62
C ASP A 22 -16.95 26.85 29.46
N PHE A 23 -16.49 26.56 28.25
CA PHE A 23 -15.07 26.42 27.91
C PHE A 23 -14.45 27.70 27.33
N SER A 24 -15.19 28.82 27.30
CA SER A 24 -14.71 30.09 26.73
C SER A 24 -13.53 30.70 27.50
N THR A 25 -13.54 30.57 28.83
CA THR A 25 -12.51 31.14 29.72
C THR A 25 -11.52 30.08 30.23
N LYS A 26 -12.00 28.87 30.54
CA LYS A 26 -11.17 27.74 31.00
C LYS A 26 -11.52 26.48 30.21
N LYS A 27 -10.49 25.83 29.66
CA LYS A 27 -10.65 24.62 28.84
C LYS A 27 -10.75 23.32 29.66
N THR A 28 -10.71 23.41 30.99
CA THR A 28 -10.62 22.24 31.88
C THR A 28 -11.58 22.40 33.06
N TYR A 29 -12.27 21.31 33.39
CA TYR A 29 -13.14 21.19 34.56
C TYR A 29 -12.68 20.04 35.44
N SER A 30 -12.80 20.21 36.75
CA SER A 30 -12.60 19.14 37.73
C SER A 30 -13.94 18.80 38.37
N ILE A 31 -14.33 17.53 38.29
CA ILE A 31 -15.59 17.04 38.85
C ILE A 31 -15.27 16.33 40.17
N TYR A 32 -15.72 16.92 41.28
CA TYR A 32 -15.58 16.34 42.60
C TYR A 32 -16.95 15.86 43.12
N ALA A 33 -17.01 14.60 43.57
CA ALA A 33 -18.20 14.03 44.18
C ALA A 33 -17.81 12.94 45.18
N PRO A 34 -18.66 12.60 46.17
CA PRO A 34 -18.41 11.48 47.08
C PRO A 34 -18.28 10.13 46.37
N ASN A 35 -17.81 9.12 47.10
CA ASN A 35 -17.72 7.75 46.58
C ASN A 35 -19.13 7.18 46.37
N GLY A 36 -19.31 6.42 45.28
CA GLY A 36 -20.60 5.85 44.89
C GLY A 36 -21.63 6.85 44.36
N SER A 37 -21.28 8.12 44.13
CA SER A 37 -22.23 9.12 43.65
C SER A 37 -22.38 9.15 42.13
N MET A 38 -21.36 9.59 41.38
CA MET A 38 -21.48 9.74 39.92
C MET A 38 -20.17 9.76 39.12
N LYS A 39 -18.99 9.82 39.74
CA LYS A 39 -17.73 10.06 39.00
C LYS A 39 -17.48 9.00 37.91
N THR A 40 -17.57 7.72 38.29
CA THR A 40 -17.41 6.60 37.36
C THR A 40 -18.59 6.48 36.40
N SER A 41 -19.81 6.69 36.89
CA SER A 41 -21.04 6.67 36.07
C SER A 41 -21.00 7.74 34.96
N PHE A 42 -20.47 8.91 35.27
CA PHE A 42 -20.29 10.02 34.33
C PHE A 42 -19.30 9.63 33.22
N ALA A 43 -18.13 9.10 33.59
CA ALA A 43 -17.14 8.63 32.63
C ALA A 43 -17.69 7.52 31.73
N LYS A 44 -18.42 6.55 32.29
CA LYS A 44 -19.09 5.48 31.52
C LYS A 44 -20.14 6.03 30.55
N THR A 45 -20.98 6.98 30.99
CA THR A 45 -22.01 7.58 30.13
C THR A 45 -21.41 8.25 28.89
N PHE A 46 -20.26 8.94 29.05
CA PHE A 46 -19.52 9.54 27.93
C PHE A 46 -18.80 8.49 27.07
N GLN A 47 -18.36 7.39 27.67
CA GLN A 47 -17.75 6.29 26.95
C GLN A 47 -18.78 5.62 26.03
N ASP A 48 -19.97 5.29 26.53
CA ASP A 48 -21.05 4.72 25.71
C ASP A 48 -21.44 5.65 24.56
N PHE A 49 -21.46 6.96 24.82
CA PHE A 49 -21.74 7.94 23.77
C PHE A 49 -20.69 7.88 22.64
N SER A 50 -19.40 7.79 23.00
CA SER A 50 -18.32 7.66 22.01
C SER A 50 -18.37 6.34 21.22
N LEU A 51 -18.93 5.27 21.81
CA LEU A 51 -19.06 3.95 21.19
C LEU A 51 -20.41 3.72 20.50
N ASP A 52 -21.33 4.70 20.54
CA ASP A 52 -22.69 4.58 20.02
C ASP A 52 -23.52 3.48 20.73
N GLU A 53 -23.17 3.18 21.99
CA GLU A 53 -23.88 2.22 22.84
C GLU A 53 -24.96 2.95 23.66
N PRO A 54 -26.09 2.30 24.01
CA PRO A 54 -27.09 2.89 24.89
C PRO A 54 -26.60 2.93 26.34
N SER A 55 -26.80 4.06 27.02
CA SER A 55 -26.58 4.13 28.47
C SER A 55 -27.85 3.73 29.21
N GLU A 56 -27.72 3.01 30.33
CA GLU A 56 -28.85 2.45 31.09
C GLU A 56 -28.68 2.51 32.61
N ASP A 57 -29.77 2.29 33.35
CA ASP A 57 -29.77 2.07 34.79
C ASP A 57 -29.66 0.56 35.08
N LEU A 58 -28.49 0.12 35.53
CA LEU A 58 -28.21 -1.29 35.80
C LEU A 58 -29.05 -1.88 36.95
N VAL A 59 -29.60 -1.05 37.83
CA VAL A 59 -30.36 -1.51 39.01
C VAL A 59 -31.86 -1.48 38.74
N PHE A 60 -32.33 -0.48 38.01
CA PHE A 60 -33.75 -0.29 37.70
C PHE A 60 -33.94 -0.11 36.20
N SER A 61 -33.90 -1.22 35.45
CA SER A 61 -34.04 -1.26 33.99
C SER A 61 -35.37 -0.70 33.47
N GLU A 62 -36.40 -0.61 34.31
CA GLU A 62 -37.71 -0.02 33.96
C GLU A 62 -37.67 1.52 33.89
N ARG A 63 -36.61 2.18 34.37
CA ARG A 63 -36.49 3.64 34.34
C ARG A 63 -36.04 4.13 32.97
N THR A 64 -36.71 5.17 32.45
CA THR A 64 -36.29 5.83 31.22
C THR A 64 -34.98 6.59 31.41
N THR A 65 -33.91 6.14 30.76
CA THR A 65 -32.62 6.84 30.72
C THR A 65 -32.66 7.99 29.71
N ILE A 66 -32.12 9.14 30.11
CA ILE A 66 -31.96 10.33 29.25
C ILE A 66 -30.47 10.63 29.17
N ARG A 67 -29.92 10.58 27.95
CA ARG A 67 -28.55 10.98 27.64
C ARG A 67 -28.57 12.04 26.55
N GLU A 68 -28.49 13.30 26.94
CA GLU A 68 -28.38 14.42 26.00
C GLU A 68 -27.05 15.15 26.23
N ILE A 69 -26.24 15.25 25.17
CA ILE A 69 -24.95 15.91 25.16
C ILE A 69 -24.91 16.80 23.92
N LYS A 70 -25.01 18.12 24.11
CA LYS A 70 -25.21 19.10 23.04
C LYS A 70 -24.18 20.23 23.07
N ASP A 71 -23.93 20.82 21.91
CA ASP A 71 -23.04 21.97 21.74
C ASP A 71 -23.71 23.32 22.02
N GLU A 72 -23.00 24.42 21.78
CA GLU A 72 -23.52 25.79 21.88
C GLU A 72 -24.74 26.09 21.00
N ASN A 73 -24.97 25.34 19.92
CA ASN A 73 -26.05 25.52 18.95
C ASN A 73 -27.22 24.55 19.16
N ASP A 74 -27.25 23.83 20.29
CA ASP A 74 -28.22 22.76 20.58
C ASP A 74 -28.17 21.58 19.59
N LYS A 75 -27.04 21.41 18.90
CA LYS A 75 -26.76 20.24 18.06
C LYS A 75 -26.12 19.14 18.91
N ASP A 76 -26.50 17.89 18.66
CA ASP A 76 -25.86 16.75 19.29
C ASP A 76 -24.37 16.68 18.90
N LEU A 77 -23.52 16.37 19.89
CA LEU A 77 -22.09 16.27 19.67
C LEU A 77 -21.75 15.08 18.76
N ASP A 78 -20.68 15.20 17.97
CA ASP A 78 -20.20 14.05 17.22
C ASP A 78 -19.51 13.06 18.15
N LYS A 79 -19.73 11.75 17.94
CA LYS A 79 -19.17 10.73 18.83
C LYS A 79 -17.64 10.72 18.80
N GLU A 80 -17.05 11.06 17.66
CA GLU A 80 -15.61 11.20 17.43
C GLU A 80 -15.00 12.40 18.18
N GLN A 81 -15.82 13.33 18.69
CA GLN A 81 -15.35 14.47 19.48
C GLN A 81 -15.19 14.17 20.97
N ILE A 82 -15.61 12.97 21.43
CA ILE A 82 -15.54 12.57 22.83
C ILE A 82 -14.51 11.46 23.01
N PHE A 83 -13.56 11.68 23.92
CA PHE A 83 -12.54 10.70 24.28
C PHE A 83 -12.47 10.54 25.79
N VAL A 84 -12.64 9.30 26.26
CA VAL A 84 -12.63 8.95 27.70
C VAL A 84 -11.41 8.08 27.99
N ILE A 85 -10.49 8.59 28.83
CA ILE A 85 -9.31 7.85 29.28
C ILE A 85 -9.69 6.95 30.46
N LYS A 86 -9.45 5.64 30.34
CA LYS A 86 -9.65 4.69 31.44
C LYS A 86 -8.43 4.67 32.36
N PRO A 87 -8.62 4.56 33.68
CA PRO A 87 -7.52 4.48 34.64
C PRO A 87 -6.67 3.21 34.53
N TYR A 88 -7.18 2.16 33.87
CA TYR A 88 -6.46 0.91 33.60
C TYR A 88 -6.82 0.41 32.19
N ASP A 89 -6.03 0.82 31.19
CA ASP A 89 -5.93 0.13 29.91
C ASP A 89 -4.47 -0.33 29.79
N GLU A 90 -4.21 -1.62 30.02
CA GLU A 90 -2.86 -2.21 29.95
C GLU A 90 -2.23 -2.12 28.54
N SER A 91 -3.00 -1.74 27.53
CA SER A 91 -2.57 -1.61 26.13
C SER A 91 -1.98 -0.24 25.76
N PHE A 92 -1.65 0.62 26.72
CA PHE A 92 -1.11 1.94 26.42
C PHE A 92 0.40 1.88 26.11
N TYR A 93 0.74 1.68 24.83
CA TYR A 93 2.11 1.81 24.29
C TYR A 93 2.22 3.04 23.37
N SER A 94 3.37 3.73 23.45
CA SER A 94 3.54 5.13 23.04
C SER A 94 3.90 5.40 21.56
N ASP A 95 3.59 6.65 21.19
CA ASP A 95 4.34 7.61 20.37
C ASP A 95 4.17 7.79 18.86
N LYS A 96 3.50 6.93 18.10
CA LYS A 96 3.16 7.30 16.69
C LYS A 96 1.77 6.91 16.17
N VAL A 97 0.92 6.30 17.00
CA VAL A 97 -0.37 5.70 16.56
C VAL A 97 -1.60 6.41 17.18
N SER A 98 -1.39 7.51 17.92
CA SER A 98 -2.40 8.12 18.78
C SER A 98 -3.65 8.67 18.07
N THR A 99 -3.65 8.82 16.74
CA THR A 99 -4.82 9.29 15.98
C THR A 99 -5.65 8.15 15.38
N LEU A 100 -5.07 6.96 15.18
CA LEU A 100 -5.77 5.76 14.67
C LEU A 100 -6.40 4.93 15.79
N LEU A 101 -6.00 5.15 17.05
CA LEU A 101 -6.47 4.44 18.25
C LEU A 101 -7.88 4.87 18.72
N VAL A 102 -8.61 5.67 17.94
CA VAL A 102 -9.90 6.26 18.33
C VAL A 102 -11.07 5.28 18.12
N ASN A 103 -10.92 4.27 17.25
CA ASN A 103 -11.93 3.23 17.05
C ASN A 103 -11.25 1.88 16.92
N LYS A 104 -11.52 0.96 17.86
CA LYS A 104 -10.95 -0.40 17.86
C LYS A 104 -11.22 -1.12 16.54
N GLY A 105 -12.40 -0.96 15.94
CA GLY A 105 -12.72 -1.52 14.63
C GLY A 105 -11.90 -0.92 13.49
N LEU A 106 -11.63 0.40 13.51
CA LEU A 106 -10.75 1.02 12.50
C LEU A 106 -9.31 0.56 12.65
N LYS A 107 -8.84 0.36 13.88
CA LYS A 107 -7.51 -0.21 14.15
C LYS A 107 -7.43 -1.65 13.64
N ASP A 108 -8.41 -2.48 13.97
CA ASP A 108 -8.43 -3.88 13.54
C ASP A 108 -8.44 -3.97 12.00
N ASN A 109 -9.24 -3.14 11.32
CA ASN A 109 -9.25 -3.04 9.86
C ASN A 109 -7.90 -2.57 9.29
N TYR A 110 -7.28 -1.56 9.92
CA TYR A 110 -5.97 -1.07 9.52
C TYR A 110 -4.90 -2.17 9.64
N ASP A 111 -4.84 -2.84 10.78
CA ASP A 111 -3.90 -3.92 11.05
C ASP A 111 -4.12 -5.11 10.09
N GLU A 112 -5.39 -5.40 9.74
CA GLU A 112 -5.75 -6.43 8.77
C GLU A 112 -5.27 -6.08 7.35
N ILE A 113 -5.56 -4.87 6.87
CA ILE A 113 -5.12 -4.39 5.54
C ILE A 113 -3.59 -4.45 5.44
N HIS A 114 -2.88 -3.95 6.45
CA HIS A 114 -1.42 -3.97 6.44
C HIS A 114 -0.85 -5.40 6.45
N ARG A 115 -1.46 -6.30 7.22
CA ARG A 115 -1.09 -7.72 7.21
C ARG A 115 -1.30 -8.34 5.83
N GLU A 116 -2.43 -8.06 5.18
CA GLU A 116 -2.72 -8.59 3.85
C GLU A 116 -1.73 -8.07 2.80
N LEU A 117 -1.42 -6.77 2.83
CA LEU A 117 -0.42 -6.15 1.96
C LEU A 117 0.97 -6.77 2.13
N ASP A 118 1.40 -7.01 3.37
CA ASP A 118 2.69 -7.64 3.64
C ASP A 118 2.73 -9.10 3.14
N LEU A 119 1.66 -9.85 3.32
CA LEU A 119 1.56 -11.22 2.79
C LEU A 119 1.65 -11.24 1.26
N LYS A 120 0.94 -10.34 0.58
CA LYS A 120 0.99 -10.22 -0.88
C LYS A 120 2.34 -9.77 -1.39
N LYS A 121 2.99 -8.84 -0.69
CA LYS A 121 4.37 -8.42 -0.96
C LYS A 121 5.33 -9.61 -0.90
N GLU A 122 5.25 -10.43 0.14
CA GLU A 122 6.10 -11.63 0.26
C GLU A 122 5.85 -12.66 -0.84
N GLU A 123 4.59 -12.86 -1.23
CA GLU A 123 4.20 -13.74 -2.33
C GLU A 123 4.83 -13.28 -3.65
N LEU A 124 4.75 -11.98 -3.95
CA LEU A 124 5.37 -11.37 -5.13
C LEU A 124 6.90 -11.54 -5.11
N LEU A 125 7.57 -11.26 -3.99
CA LEU A 125 9.03 -11.38 -3.89
C LEU A 125 9.49 -12.83 -4.10
N LYS A 126 8.73 -13.82 -3.63
CA LYS A 126 9.00 -15.24 -3.90
C LYS A 126 8.91 -15.57 -5.38
N LEU A 127 7.90 -15.05 -6.09
CA LEU A 127 7.77 -15.24 -7.53
C LEU A 127 8.92 -14.59 -8.32
N LEU A 128 9.38 -13.42 -7.87
CA LEU A 128 10.48 -12.67 -8.49
C LEU A 128 11.86 -13.29 -8.22
N SER A 129 12.01 -14.16 -7.22
CA SER A 129 13.29 -14.82 -6.90
C SER A 129 13.87 -15.64 -8.07
N ARG A 130 13.01 -16.33 -8.83
CA ARG A 130 13.40 -17.16 -9.97
C ARG A 130 13.92 -16.35 -11.17
N PRO A 131 13.18 -15.35 -11.71
CA PRO A 131 13.68 -14.53 -12.81
C PRO A 131 14.80 -13.58 -12.37
N SER A 132 14.80 -13.08 -11.13
CA SER A 132 15.89 -12.24 -10.64
C SER A 132 17.19 -13.03 -10.42
N GLY A 133 17.08 -14.31 -10.02
CA GLY A 133 18.21 -15.12 -9.60
C GLY A 133 18.82 -14.65 -8.27
N ILE A 134 18.08 -13.85 -7.49
CA ILE A 134 18.45 -13.38 -6.15
C ILE A 134 17.70 -14.23 -5.12
N LYS A 135 18.40 -14.69 -4.07
CA LYS A 135 17.83 -15.65 -3.10
C LYS A 135 17.11 -15.01 -1.93
N LYS A 136 17.48 -13.78 -1.54
CA LYS A 136 16.92 -13.08 -0.39
C LYS A 136 15.88 -12.07 -0.85
N ASN A 137 14.69 -12.12 -0.25
CA ASN A 137 13.59 -11.21 -0.58
C ASN A 137 13.95 -9.74 -0.31
N ASP A 138 14.65 -9.45 0.78
CA ASP A 138 15.09 -8.09 1.10
C ASP A 138 16.04 -7.53 0.05
N ASP A 139 16.93 -8.37 -0.49
CA ASP A 139 17.87 -7.95 -1.54
C ASP A 139 17.13 -7.68 -2.86
N ILE A 140 16.09 -8.47 -3.19
CA ILE A 140 15.21 -8.22 -4.34
C ILE A 140 14.49 -6.88 -4.17
N GLN A 141 13.90 -6.64 -3.00
CA GLN A 141 13.20 -5.39 -2.71
C GLN A 141 14.14 -4.19 -2.84
N ASN A 142 15.32 -4.26 -2.22
CA ASN A 142 16.32 -3.19 -2.27
C ASN A 142 16.83 -2.95 -3.69
N GLU A 143 17.05 -4.00 -4.47
CA GLU A 143 17.50 -3.89 -5.85
C GLU A 143 16.45 -3.25 -6.76
N ILE A 144 15.18 -3.62 -6.59
CA ILE A 144 14.06 -3.00 -7.30
C ILE A 144 13.95 -1.52 -6.93
N CYS A 145 13.99 -1.18 -5.64
CA CYS A 145 13.99 0.20 -5.17
C CYS A 145 15.17 1.00 -5.76
N ARG A 146 16.38 0.41 -5.81
CA ARG A 146 17.56 1.04 -6.44
C ARG A 146 17.40 1.25 -7.93
N ALA A 147 16.94 0.23 -8.67
CA ALA A 147 16.77 0.29 -10.12
C ALA A 147 15.76 1.38 -10.56
N PHE A 148 14.72 1.62 -9.74
CA PHE A 148 13.71 2.64 -9.99
C PHE A 148 13.94 3.96 -9.25
N PHE A 149 15.06 4.10 -8.52
CA PHE A 149 15.41 5.30 -7.73
C PHE A 149 14.33 5.73 -6.73
N LYS A 150 13.74 4.76 -6.03
CA LYS A 150 12.69 4.97 -5.02
C LYS A 150 13.11 4.39 -3.68
N SER A 151 12.60 4.98 -2.60
CA SER A 151 12.86 4.51 -1.23
C SER A 151 11.88 3.45 -0.77
N ASP A 152 10.63 3.54 -1.22
CA ASP A 152 9.57 2.63 -0.82
C ASP A 152 9.19 1.65 -1.95
N PHE A 153 8.96 0.39 -1.58
CA PHE A 153 8.66 -0.67 -2.54
C PHE A 153 7.25 -0.53 -3.13
N PHE A 154 6.27 -0.11 -2.33
CA PHE A 154 4.90 0.06 -2.82
C PHE A 154 4.80 1.23 -3.79
N GLU A 155 5.55 2.32 -3.57
CA GLU A 155 5.68 3.40 -4.55
C GLU A 155 6.23 2.92 -5.91
N VAL A 156 7.17 1.97 -5.91
CA VAL A 156 7.68 1.39 -7.15
C VAL A 156 6.58 0.59 -7.86
N LEU A 157 5.79 -0.17 -7.10
CA LEU A 157 4.70 -0.96 -7.66
C LEU A 157 3.66 -0.08 -8.36
N GLU A 158 3.24 1.04 -7.76
CA GLU A 158 2.28 1.97 -8.38
C GLU A 158 2.77 2.51 -9.74
N VAL A 159 4.06 2.84 -9.85
CA VAL A 159 4.64 3.37 -11.10
C VAL A 159 4.83 2.26 -12.14
N THR A 160 5.21 1.06 -11.70
CA THR A 160 5.50 -0.06 -12.60
C THR A 160 4.25 -0.75 -13.10
N GLU A 161 3.18 -0.79 -12.31
CA GLU A 161 1.88 -1.34 -12.71
C GLU A 161 1.38 -0.69 -14.00
N ILE A 162 1.36 0.64 -14.05
CA ILE A 162 0.91 1.39 -15.24
C ILE A 162 1.75 1.04 -16.48
N LYS A 163 3.06 0.82 -16.31
CA LYS A 163 3.95 0.48 -17.43
C LYS A 163 3.76 -0.95 -17.90
N ILE A 164 3.60 -1.89 -16.97
CA ILE A 164 3.42 -3.31 -17.27
C ILE A 164 2.06 -3.55 -17.94
N LEU A 165 1.00 -2.89 -17.50
CA LEU A 165 -0.34 -3.03 -18.10
C LEU A 165 -0.42 -2.51 -19.54
N ASN A 166 0.51 -1.66 -19.96
CA ASN A 166 0.55 -1.06 -21.29
C ASN A 166 1.60 -1.69 -22.21
N ASP A 167 2.38 -2.67 -21.73
CA ASP A 167 3.44 -3.32 -22.52
C ASP A 167 3.45 -4.84 -22.31
N ASP A 168 3.07 -5.57 -23.35
CA ASP A 168 3.06 -7.04 -23.35
C ASP A 168 4.41 -7.68 -23.73
N ASN A 169 5.47 -6.88 -23.97
CA ASN A 169 6.74 -7.39 -24.45
C ASN A 169 7.61 -7.97 -23.32
N ALA A 170 7.45 -9.26 -23.06
CA ALA A 170 8.30 -10.04 -22.16
C ALA A 170 9.56 -10.61 -22.86
N GLU A 171 10.16 -9.89 -23.83
CA GLU A 171 11.26 -10.40 -24.66
C GLU A 171 12.49 -10.83 -23.83
N LEU A 172 12.72 -10.18 -22.68
CA LEU A 172 13.86 -10.44 -21.80
C LEU A 172 13.54 -11.42 -20.65
N SER A 173 12.32 -11.99 -20.60
CA SER A 173 11.87 -12.87 -19.52
C SER A 173 12.69 -14.16 -19.36
N SER A 174 13.35 -14.60 -20.43
CA SER A 174 14.23 -15.78 -20.41
C SER A 174 15.57 -15.53 -19.72
N ILE A 175 15.93 -14.27 -19.48
CA ILE A 175 17.23 -13.87 -18.94
C ILE A 175 17.13 -13.67 -17.43
N VAL A 176 18.12 -14.22 -16.72
CA VAL A 176 18.22 -14.08 -15.25
C VAL A 176 18.92 -12.76 -14.92
N TYR A 177 18.25 -11.88 -14.17
CA TYR A 177 18.74 -10.53 -13.85
C TYR A 177 20.17 -10.54 -13.26
N SER A 178 20.42 -11.37 -12.24
CA SER A 178 21.72 -11.43 -11.54
C SER A 178 22.89 -11.90 -12.41
N LYS A 179 22.63 -12.51 -13.58
CA LYS A 179 23.68 -12.87 -14.53
C LYS A 179 24.19 -11.67 -15.34
N ILE A 180 23.31 -10.71 -15.62
CA ILE A 180 23.67 -9.48 -16.33
C ILE A 180 24.14 -8.43 -15.33
N PHE A 181 23.34 -8.18 -14.29
CA PHE A 181 23.57 -7.11 -13.34
C PHE A 181 24.28 -7.69 -12.10
N ASN A 182 25.61 -7.74 -12.17
CA ASN A 182 26.47 -8.07 -11.05
C ASN A 182 27.78 -7.26 -11.13
N GLU A 183 28.46 -7.14 -9.98
CA GLU A 183 29.69 -6.34 -9.85
C GLU A 183 30.77 -6.77 -10.84
N LYS A 184 30.93 -8.08 -11.11
CA LYS A 184 31.93 -8.57 -12.06
C LYS A 184 31.65 -8.15 -13.49
N VAL A 185 30.37 -8.08 -13.88
CA VAL A 185 29.97 -7.58 -15.20
C VAL A 185 30.22 -6.07 -15.29
N ILE A 186 29.95 -5.31 -14.22
CA ILE A 186 30.27 -3.88 -14.18
C ILE A 186 31.79 -3.66 -14.31
N GLU A 187 32.59 -4.34 -13.50
CA GLU A 187 34.06 -4.31 -13.59
C GLU A 187 34.59 -4.73 -14.96
N PHE A 188 33.91 -5.67 -15.62
CA PHE A 188 34.26 -6.09 -16.98
C PHE A 188 33.93 -5.01 -18.02
N LEU A 189 32.78 -4.34 -17.89
CA LEU A 189 32.33 -3.28 -18.80
C LEU A 189 33.10 -1.97 -18.61
N GLU A 190 33.63 -1.70 -17.42
CA GLU A 190 34.48 -0.54 -17.13
C GLU A 190 35.86 -0.61 -17.81
N LYS A 191 36.27 -1.79 -18.29
CA LYS A 191 37.54 -1.94 -19.02
C LYS A 191 37.44 -1.20 -20.37
N PRO A 192 38.32 -0.22 -20.64
CA PRO A 192 38.20 0.64 -21.82
C PRO A 192 38.28 -0.14 -23.15
N ASN A 193 39.11 -1.19 -23.20
CA ASN A 193 39.21 -2.06 -24.38
C ASN A 193 37.91 -2.85 -24.67
N ILE A 194 37.19 -3.25 -23.62
CA ILE A 194 35.93 -3.98 -23.77
C ILE A 194 34.84 -3.04 -24.30
N ASN A 195 34.78 -1.83 -23.76
CA ASN A 195 33.81 -0.82 -24.21
C ASN A 195 34.01 -0.50 -25.70
N SER A 196 35.25 -0.31 -26.16
CA SER A 196 35.54 -0.09 -27.58
C SER A 196 35.16 -1.28 -28.45
N GLN A 197 35.42 -2.52 -28.01
CA GLN A 197 35.07 -3.72 -28.76
C GLN A 197 33.55 -3.94 -28.84
N ILE A 198 32.82 -3.69 -27.75
CA ILE A 198 31.35 -3.76 -27.74
C ILE A 198 30.77 -2.70 -28.68
N LYS A 199 31.30 -1.48 -28.62
CA LYS A 199 30.89 -0.40 -29.53
C LYS A 199 31.12 -0.77 -30.99
N GLU A 200 32.33 -1.25 -31.33
CA GLU A 200 32.65 -1.67 -32.70
C GLU A 200 31.75 -2.82 -33.17
N TYR A 201 31.46 -3.78 -32.29
CA TYR A 201 30.51 -4.86 -32.59
C TYR A 201 29.10 -4.33 -32.88
N ILE A 202 28.59 -3.42 -32.04
CA ILE A 202 27.26 -2.83 -32.22
C ILE A 202 27.20 -2.01 -33.51
N GLU A 203 28.25 -1.24 -33.81
CA GLU A 203 28.35 -0.45 -35.03
C GLU A 203 28.36 -1.34 -36.27
N LYS A 204 29.23 -2.35 -36.32
CA LYS A 204 29.25 -3.33 -37.41
C LYS A 204 27.95 -4.10 -37.54
N PHE A 205 27.33 -4.49 -36.44
CA PHE A 205 26.05 -5.18 -36.47
C PHE A 205 24.93 -4.29 -37.04
N ASN A 206 24.87 -3.02 -36.62
CA ASN A 206 23.91 -2.07 -37.19
C ASN A 206 24.20 -1.78 -38.67
N GLU A 207 25.46 -1.63 -39.06
CA GLU A 207 25.86 -1.47 -40.45
C GLU A 207 25.42 -2.66 -41.31
N LEU A 208 25.61 -3.90 -40.82
CA LEU A 208 25.14 -5.11 -41.49
C LEU A 208 23.61 -5.19 -41.57
N LEU A 209 22.89 -4.68 -40.56
CA LEU A 209 21.43 -4.60 -40.61
C LEU A 209 20.94 -3.52 -41.57
N GLU A 210 21.58 -2.36 -41.61
CA GLU A 210 21.19 -1.25 -42.49
C GLU A 210 21.53 -1.52 -43.96
N SER A 211 22.63 -2.24 -44.21
CA SER A 211 22.97 -2.74 -45.55
C SER A 211 22.19 -3.98 -45.96
N SER A 212 21.42 -4.60 -45.04
CA SER A 212 20.60 -5.76 -45.37
C SER A 212 19.34 -5.32 -46.13
N PRO A 213 19.07 -5.88 -47.31
CA PRO A 213 17.83 -5.60 -48.02
C PRO A 213 16.60 -6.19 -47.33
N TYR A 214 16.76 -7.21 -46.47
CA TYR A 214 15.65 -7.98 -45.89
C TYR A 214 15.53 -7.86 -44.36
N LEU A 215 16.64 -7.59 -43.67
CA LEU A 215 16.65 -7.49 -42.21
C LEU A 215 16.68 -6.02 -41.79
N ASN A 216 16.08 -5.72 -40.64
CA ASN A 216 16.16 -4.41 -40.01
C ASN A 216 16.11 -4.57 -38.48
N LYS A 217 16.14 -3.46 -37.74
CA LYS A 217 16.14 -3.49 -36.26
C LYS A 217 14.94 -4.21 -35.64
N LYS A 218 13.77 -4.19 -36.30
CA LYS A 218 12.55 -4.90 -35.86
C LYS A 218 12.49 -6.35 -36.33
N PHE A 219 13.11 -6.66 -37.48
CA PHE A 219 13.18 -8.00 -38.04
C PHE A 219 14.63 -8.38 -38.32
N ASN A 220 15.31 -8.84 -37.27
CA ASN A 220 16.73 -9.24 -37.32
C ASN A 220 16.88 -10.76 -37.49
N HIS A 221 18.13 -11.25 -37.49
CA HIS A 221 18.44 -12.67 -37.62
C HIS A 221 17.73 -13.57 -36.58
N SER A 222 17.60 -13.11 -35.33
CA SER A 222 16.92 -13.88 -34.27
C SER A 222 15.44 -14.07 -34.59
N ASN A 223 14.76 -13.00 -35.01
CA ASN A 223 13.34 -13.05 -35.38
C ASN A 223 13.14 -13.93 -36.62
N ALA A 224 14.03 -13.80 -37.61
CA ALA A 224 14.00 -14.63 -38.82
C ALA A 224 14.15 -16.12 -38.50
N SER A 225 15.10 -16.47 -37.63
CA SER A 225 15.32 -17.85 -37.18
C SER A 225 14.10 -18.42 -36.42
N THR A 226 13.51 -17.61 -35.53
CA THR A 226 12.28 -18.00 -34.81
C THR A 226 11.12 -18.25 -35.77
N ILE A 227 10.85 -17.35 -36.72
CA ILE A 227 9.80 -17.54 -37.73
C ILE A 227 10.06 -18.79 -38.57
N GLN A 228 11.30 -19.00 -39.03
CA GLN A 228 11.66 -20.19 -39.79
C GLN A 228 11.34 -21.47 -39.02
N LYS A 229 11.71 -21.52 -37.73
CA LYS A 229 11.45 -22.67 -36.86
C LYS A 229 9.95 -22.90 -36.69
N THR A 230 9.19 -21.87 -36.35
CA THR A 230 7.73 -21.95 -36.17
C THR A 230 7.01 -22.41 -37.42
N LEU A 231 7.35 -21.85 -38.59
CA LEU A 231 6.75 -22.26 -39.87
C LEU A 231 7.07 -23.71 -40.23
N LYS A 232 8.29 -24.15 -39.93
CA LYS A 232 8.71 -25.54 -40.15
C LYS A 232 7.97 -26.50 -39.24
N GLU A 233 7.84 -26.20 -37.95
CA GLU A 233 7.15 -27.05 -36.96
C GLU A 233 5.66 -27.18 -37.25
N ASN A 234 5.03 -26.12 -37.78
CA ASN A 234 3.61 -26.14 -38.17
C ASN A 234 3.35 -26.69 -39.58
N GLY A 235 4.36 -27.24 -40.26
CA GLY A 235 4.19 -27.88 -41.57
C GLY A 235 3.87 -26.92 -42.72
N PHE A 236 4.10 -25.61 -42.57
CA PHE A 236 3.75 -24.58 -43.57
C PHE A 236 4.35 -24.88 -44.95
N PHE A 237 5.65 -25.20 -44.99
CA PHE A 237 6.33 -25.58 -46.23
C PHE A 237 5.98 -27.00 -46.70
N GLY A 238 5.54 -27.88 -45.78
CA GLY A 238 5.06 -29.22 -46.13
C GLY A 238 3.72 -29.21 -46.88
N ALA A 239 2.94 -28.14 -46.72
CA ALA A 239 1.72 -27.87 -47.47
C ALA A 239 1.97 -27.11 -48.80
N ASN A 240 3.22 -27.02 -49.26
CA ASN A 240 3.65 -26.31 -50.47
C ASN A 240 3.36 -24.79 -50.47
N HIS A 241 3.26 -24.16 -49.30
CA HIS A 241 3.23 -22.70 -49.22
C HIS A 241 4.63 -22.10 -49.40
N SER A 242 4.71 -20.88 -49.94
CA SER A 242 5.94 -20.13 -50.16
C SER A 242 5.90 -18.76 -49.52
N ILE A 243 7.08 -18.19 -49.24
CA ILE A 243 7.22 -16.83 -48.68
C ILE A 243 8.04 -16.02 -49.67
N ASN A 244 7.53 -14.83 -49.99
CA ASN A 244 8.26 -13.84 -50.78
C ASN A 244 8.71 -12.71 -49.84
N LEU A 245 10.02 -12.50 -49.75
CA LEU A 245 10.60 -11.39 -48.98
C LEU A 245 10.88 -10.24 -49.94
N LEU A 246 10.18 -9.12 -49.75
CA LEU A 246 10.40 -7.91 -50.54
C LEU A 246 11.49 -7.08 -49.84
N GLY A 247 12.68 -7.06 -50.44
CA GLY A 247 13.77 -6.22 -49.95
C GLY A 247 13.73 -4.82 -50.57
N VAL A 248 14.00 -3.80 -49.76
CA VAL A 248 14.17 -2.42 -50.24
C VAL A 248 15.66 -2.11 -50.23
N LEU A 249 16.26 -1.96 -51.42
CA LEU A 249 17.64 -1.47 -51.56
C LEU A 249 17.60 0.05 -51.43
N ASN A 250 17.99 0.57 -50.27
CA ASN A 250 18.27 1.99 -50.11
C ASN A 250 19.64 2.26 -50.73
N PHE A 251 19.66 2.86 -51.93
CA PHE A 251 20.86 3.39 -52.58
C PHE A 251 21.20 4.78 -52.03
#